data_AF-A0A3N5XA78-F1
#
_entry.id   AF-A0A3N5XA78-F1
#
_cell.length_a   1.000
_cell.length_b   1.000
_cell.length_c   1.000
_cell.angle_alpha   90.00
_cell.angle_beta   90.00
_cell.angle_gamma   90.00
#
_symmetry.space_group_name_H-M   'P 1'
#
loop_
_entity.id
_entity.type
_entity.pdbx_description
1 polymer ?
#
loop_
_entity_poly.entity_id
_entity_poly.type
_entity_poly.pdbx_seq_one_letter_code
_entity_poly.pdbx_strand_id
1 'polypeptide(L)'
;MKMFGISKIRSAVLILLFLVCAIPSSFAFALTDDEKNNVALYQKASPSVVNVISSVITRDFFLNPVPREGSGSGSVIDSKGYILTNNHVIKDAQKLEVTLADGSKWPAKLIGADPDNDLAVIKIDAPASKLKPLPWSDSQKLQVGQKVLAIGNPFGLGLTLTTGIISSLGRTIRSEVGTQIEDVIQTDASINPGNSGGPLLSSDGEMIGINTAILSPTGASVGIGFAIPVNTAKRIVPHLISKGYVSYPYVGATVQPLFPQIIKLLKLDVEKGAMVVEITPGGPADKAGLKGGNRQVQAGNILITVGGDVITQVDQKEVKDAEELIKTIREKNIGDTVVLKILRDGKTRDLRLTLQERPKNFRR
;
A
#
# COMPACT_ATOMS: atom_id res chain seq x y z
N MET A 1 -17.71 71.57 86.82
CA MET A 1 -16.39 72.20 87.03
C MET A 1 -15.32 71.30 86.43
N LYS A 2 -14.49 71.81 85.51
CA LYS A 2 -13.25 71.27 84.91
C LYS A 2 -13.29 70.10 83.89
N MET A 3 -13.37 70.46 82.60
CA MET A 3 -12.31 70.44 81.54
C MET A 3 -11.22 69.32 81.42
N PHE A 4 -11.09 68.83 80.16
CA PHE A 4 -9.94 68.26 79.37
C PHE A 4 -9.21 67.00 79.90
N GLY A 5 -8.75 66.01 79.12
CA GLY A 5 -8.75 65.74 77.67
C GLY A 5 -7.75 64.60 77.29
N ILE A 6 -7.99 63.99 76.11
CA ILE A 6 -7.02 63.44 75.13
C ILE A 6 -6.52 61.95 75.23
N SER A 7 -6.73 61.23 74.10
CA SER A 7 -5.88 60.18 73.46
C SER A 7 -5.91 58.75 74.05
N LYS A 8 -6.02 57.63 73.30
CA LYS A 8 -5.78 57.31 71.88
C LYS A 8 -6.40 55.93 71.53
N ILE A 9 -6.93 55.85 70.30
CA ILE A 9 -6.84 54.74 69.32
C ILE A 9 -7.42 53.37 69.70
N ARG A 10 -8.52 53.03 69.02
CA ARG A 10 -9.10 51.69 68.90
C ARG A 10 -8.18 50.80 68.04
N SER A 11 -7.69 49.70 68.60
CA SER A 11 -7.15 48.58 67.81
C SER A 11 -8.30 47.69 67.33
N ALA A 12 -8.83 47.97 66.15
CA ALA A 12 -9.63 47.01 65.40
C ALA A 12 -8.67 46.25 64.47
N VAL A 13 -8.46 44.97 64.78
CA VAL A 13 -7.74 44.05 63.90
C VAL A 13 -8.61 43.82 62.67
N LEU A 14 -8.23 44.43 61.55
CA LEU A 14 -8.81 44.15 60.25
C LEU A 14 -8.19 42.83 59.75
N ILE A 15 -8.87 41.71 59.96
CA ILE A 15 -8.53 40.45 59.28
C ILE A 15 -8.95 40.64 57.81
N LEU A 16 -7.98 41.01 56.98
CA LEU A 16 -8.13 41.00 55.54
C LEU A 16 -8.14 39.53 55.10
N LEU A 17 -9.32 38.96 54.92
CA LEU A 17 -9.49 37.68 54.22
C LEU A 17 -9.03 37.89 52.77
N PHE A 18 -7.77 37.57 52.48
CA PHE A 18 -7.36 37.30 51.11
C PHE A 18 -8.05 35.99 50.68
N LEU A 19 -9.19 36.13 50.03
CA LEU A 19 -9.76 35.07 49.21
C LEU A 19 -8.80 34.88 48.03
N VAL A 20 -7.79 34.03 48.20
CA VAL A 20 -7.01 33.50 47.08
C VAL A 20 -7.97 32.60 46.32
N CYS A 21 -8.71 33.20 45.39
CA CYS A 21 -9.40 32.46 44.35
C CYS A 21 -8.30 31.75 43.57
N ALA A 22 -8.03 30.49 43.91
CA ALA A 22 -7.23 29.60 43.08
C ALA A 22 -8.02 29.41 41.79
N ILE A 23 -7.78 30.29 40.82
CA ILE A 23 -8.20 30.06 39.44
C ILE A 23 -7.47 28.78 39.05
N PRO A 24 -8.16 27.65 38.78
CA PRO A 24 -7.49 26.54 38.17
C PRO A 24 -7.09 27.04 36.79
N SER A 25 -5.80 27.35 36.61
CA SER A 25 -5.22 27.59 35.30
C SER A 25 -5.23 26.27 34.55
N SER A 26 -6.40 25.85 34.06
CA SER A 26 -6.49 24.87 32.99
C SER A 26 -6.07 25.59 31.72
N PHE A 27 -4.77 25.79 31.55
CA PHE A 27 -4.21 26.05 30.23
C PHE A 27 -4.33 24.75 29.42
N ALA A 28 -5.55 24.42 29.00
CA ALA A 28 -5.69 23.63 27.79
C ALA A 28 -5.14 24.53 26.68
N PHE A 29 -4.05 24.10 26.05
CA PHE A 29 -3.49 24.82 24.90
C PHE A 29 -4.60 25.01 23.87
N ALA A 30 -4.82 26.25 23.43
CA ALA A 30 -5.79 26.53 22.38
C ALA A 30 -5.28 25.91 21.07
N LEU A 31 -5.99 24.91 20.56
CA LEU A 31 -5.68 24.27 19.29
C LEU A 31 -6.05 25.20 18.13
N THR A 32 -5.19 25.26 17.13
CA THR A 32 -5.52 25.79 15.79
C THR A 32 -6.60 24.93 15.13
N ASP A 33 -7.27 25.47 14.11
CA ASP A 33 -8.31 24.69 13.41
C ASP A 33 -7.76 23.47 12.68
N ASP A 34 -6.50 23.53 12.21
CA ASP A 34 -5.81 22.36 11.64
C ASP A 34 -5.58 21.26 12.69
N GLU A 35 -5.12 21.64 13.89
CA GLU A 35 -4.91 20.72 15.00
C GLU A 35 -6.24 20.12 15.49
N LYS A 36 -7.31 20.92 15.59
CA LYS A 36 -8.65 20.40 15.89
C LYS A 36 -9.10 19.38 14.87
N ASN A 37 -8.88 19.64 13.58
CA ASN A 37 -9.18 18.70 12.51
C ASN A 37 -8.35 17.40 12.69
N ASN A 38 -7.03 17.50 12.93
CA ASN A 38 -6.18 16.33 13.18
C ASN A 38 -6.67 15.48 14.35
N VAL A 39 -6.98 16.11 15.48
CA VAL A 39 -7.46 15.44 16.69
C VAL A 39 -8.80 14.76 16.44
N ALA A 40 -9.75 15.45 15.82
CA ALA A 40 -11.07 14.90 15.53
C ALA A 40 -11.00 13.70 14.57
N LEU A 41 -10.20 13.81 13.50
CA LEU A 41 -10.01 12.72 12.55
C LEU A 41 -9.31 11.52 13.18
N TYR A 42 -8.27 11.75 13.99
CA TYR A 42 -7.61 10.69 14.74
C TYR A 42 -8.57 9.96 15.68
N GLN A 43 -9.35 10.69 16.48
CA GLN A 43 -10.32 10.08 17.41
C GLN A 43 -11.39 9.27 16.68
N LYS A 44 -11.84 9.76 15.51
CA LYS A 44 -12.84 9.07 14.67
C LYS A 44 -12.26 7.82 14.01
N ALA A 45 -11.05 7.88 13.49
CA ALA A 45 -10.46 6.83 12.66
C ALA A 45 -9.68 5.78 13.46
N SER A 46 -9.02 6.14 14.56
CA SER A 46 -8.19 5.25 15.38
C SER A 46 -8.86 3.93 15.79
N PRO A 47 -10.17 3.88 16.14
CA PRO A 47 -10.83 2.61 16.47
C PRO A 47 -10.95 1.65 15.28
N SER A 48 -10.75 2.14 14.06
CA SER A 48 -10.81 1.36 12.82
C SER A 48 -9.43 0.83 12.40
N VAL A 49 -8.36 1.26 13.06
CA VAL A 49 -6.98 0.88 12.72
C VAL A 49 -6.49 -0.16 13.72
N VAL A 50 -5.90 -1.23 13.20
CA VAL A 50 -5.47 -2.38 13.99
C VAL A 50 -3.99 -2.65 13.79
N ASN A 51 -3.36 -3.27 14.79
CA ASN A 51 -2.03 -3.86 14.63
C ASN A 51 -2.19 -5.29 14.08
N VAL A 52 -1.40 -5.64 13.07
CA VAL A 52 -1.35 -6.98 12.47
C VAL A 52 0.00 -7.59 12.83
N ILE A 53 -0.03 -8.71 13.54
CA ILE A 53 1.15 -9.47 13.94
C ILE A 53 1.20 -10.73 13.09
N SER A 54 2.32 -10.94 12.41
CA SER A 54 2.63 -12.16 11.69
C SER A 54 3.75 -12.90 12.40
N SER A 55 3.58 -14.19 12.67
CA SER A 55 4.62 -15.00 13.32
C SER A 55 5.05 -16.14 12.41
N VAL A 56 6.36 -16.34 12.30
CA VAL A 56 6.99 -17.48 11.63
C VAL A 56 7.98 -18.15 12.57
N ILE A 57 8.02 -19.48 12.61
CA ILE A 57 9.06 -20.21 13.33
C ILE A 57 10.32 -20.23 12.46
N THR A 58 11.39 -19.59 12.94
CA THR A 58 12.74 -19.63 12.34
C THR A 58 13.69 -20.40 13.25
N ARG A 59 14.91 -20.65 12.79
CA ARG A 59 15.99 -21.17 13.63
C ARG A 59 16.89 -20.05 14.13
N ASP A 60 17.24 -20.07 15.41
CA ASP A 60 18.26 -19.19 15.99
C ASP A 60 19.69 -19.68 15.63
N PHE A 61 20.71 -18.98 16.15
CA PHE A 61 22.12 -19.32 15.96
C PHE A 61 22.47 -20.75 16.43
N PHE A 62 21.75 -21.27 17.42
CA PHE A 62 21.92 -22.61 17.98
C PHE A 62 21.00 -23.65 17.34
N LEU A 63 20.35 -23.31 16.21
CA LEU A 63 19.40 -24.13 15.46
C LEU A 63 18.10 -24.47 16.21
N ASN A 64 17.80 -23.80 17.32
CA ASN A 64 16.55 -23.95 18.04
C ASN A 64 15.41 -23.24 17.30
N PRO A 65 14.19 -23.82 17.28
CA PRO A 65 13.03 -23.15 16.72
C PRO A 65 12.61 -21.98 17.62
N VAL A 66 12.67 -20.76 17.10
CA VAL A 66 12.23 -19.53 17.78
C VAL A 66 11.20 -18.78 16.93
N PRO A 67 10.19 -18.16 17.55
CA PRO A 67 9.26 -17.30 16.82
C PRO A 67 9.98 -16.01 16.40
N ARG A 68 9.87 -15.67 15.12
CA ARG A 68 10.17 -14.33 14.60
C ARG A 68 8.85 -13.67 14.23
N GLU A 69 8.65 -12.47 14.75
CA GLU A 69 7.44 -11.70 14.51
C GLU A 69 7.71 -10.58 13.48
N GLY A 70 6.80 -10.46 12.52
CA GLY A 70 6.58 -9.26 11.74
C GLY A 70 5.41 -8.47 12.32
N SER A 71 5.44 -7.16 12.15
CA SER A 71 4.37 -6.26 12.58
C SER A 71 4.04 -5.29 11.47
N GLY A 72 2.74 -5.10 11.24
CA GLY A 72 2.20 -4.06 10.38
C GLY A 72 0.90 -3.51 10.96
N SER A 73 0.17 -2.81 10.12
CA SER A 73 -1.14 -2.25 10.42
C SER A 73 -2.21 -2.82 9.50
N GLY A 74 -3.46 -2.59 9.86
CA GLY A 74 -4.60 -2.91 9.03
C GLY A 74 -5.76 -1.95 9.29
N SER A 75 -6.74 -1.98 8.40
CA SER A 75 -7.99 -1.24 8.55
C SER A 75 -9.16 -2.20 8.68
N VAL A 76 -10.03 -2.01 9.66
CA VAL A 76 -11.34 -2.67 9.73
C VAL A 76 -12.19 -2.14 8.57
N ILE A 77 -12.66 -3.04 7.71
CA ILE A 77 -13.40 -2.67 6.51
C ILE A 77 -14.88 -3.06 6.56
N ASP A 78 -15.28 -3.93 7.50
CA ASP A 78 -16.68 -4.24 7.75
C ASP A 78 -16.96 -4.71 9.19
N SER A 79 -18.25 -4.89 9.51
CA SER A 79 -18.71 -5.35 10.81
C SER A 79 -18.65 -6.89 10.99
N LYS A 80 -18.23 -7.63 9.95
CA LYS A 80 -18.03 -9.09 10.01
C LYS A 80 -16.59 -9.45 10.39
N GLY A 81 -15.71 -8.45 10.50
CA GLY A 81 -14.32 -8.62 10.98
C GLY A 81 -13.31 -8.80 9.85
N TYR A 82 -13.62 -8.39 8.62
CA TYR A 82 -12.61 -8.30 7.57
C TYR A 82 -11.70 -7.09 7.84
N ILE A 83 -10.40 -7.34 7.72
CA ILE A 83 -9.33 -6.36 7.86
C ILE A 83 -8.56 -6.30 6.55
N LEU A 84 -8.41 -5.11 6.00
CA LEU A 84 -7.53 -4.83 4.86
C LEU A 84 -6.13 -4.51 5.36
N THR A 85 -5.12 -5.13 4.77
CA THR A 85 -3.69 -4.90 5.08
C THR A 85 -2.86 -5.12 3.81
N ASN A 86 -1.53 -5.01 3.91
CA ASN A 86 -0.66 -5.36 2.80
C ASN A 86 -0.36 -6.85 2.74
N ASN A 87 -0.11 -7.35 1.53
CA ASN A 87 0.33 -8.73 1.33
C ASN A 87 1.69 -8.98 2.01
N HIS A 88 2.66 -8.07 1.88
CA HIS A 88 3.98 -8.27 2.46
C HIS A 88 3.98 -8.36 4.01
N VAL A 89 2.98 -7.77 4.69
CA VAL A 89 2.83 -7.85 6.15
C VAL A 89 2.48 -9.28 6.60
N ILE A 90 1.67 -9.97 5.80
CA ILE A 90 1.16 -11.31 6.10
C ILE A 90 1.90 -12.42 5.36
N LYS A 91 2.79 -12.05 4.44
CA LYS A 91 3.55 -12.97 3.60
C LYS A 91 4.41 -13.87 4.50
N ASP A 92 4.37 -15.17 4.25
CA ASP A 92 5.11 -16.21 4.98
C ASP A 92 4.68 -16.43 6.44
N ALA A 93 3.62 -15.74 6.90
CA ALA A 93 3.10 -15.90 8.25
C ALA A 93 2.51 -17.31 8.46
N GLN A 94 2.95 -18.00 9.51
CA GLN A 94 2.34 -19.25 9.96
C GLN A 94 1.15 -19.01 10.88
N LYS A 95 1.20 -17.91 11.65
CA LYS A 95 0.12 -17.44 12.51
C LYS A 95 -0.08 -15.96 12.29
N LEU A 96 -1.34 -15.53 12.36
CA LEU A 96 -1.74 -14.14 12.30
C LEU A 96 -2.55 -13.80 13.55
N GLU A 97 -2.25 -12.67 14.16
CA GLU A 97 -3.00 -12.08 15.26
C GLU A 97 -3.27 -10.61 14.94
N VAL A 98 -4.45 -10.13 15.35
CA VAL A 98 -4.82 -8.72 15.24
C VAL A 98 -5.08 -8.17 16.62
N THR A 99 -4.47 -7.03 16.93
CA THR A 99 -4.76 -6.25 18.13
C THR A 99 -5.63 -5.06 17.77
N LEU A 100 -6.84 -4.99 18.32
CA LEU A 100 -7.77 -3.87 18.14
C LEU A 100 -7.34 -2.66 18.97
N ALA A 101 -7.93 -1.49 18.71
CA ALA A 101 -7.62 -0.25 19.43
C ALA A 101 -7.91 -0.31 20.94
N ASP A 102 -8.80 -1.21 21.39
CA ASP A 102 -9.07 -1.48 22.82
C ASP A 102 -8.04 -2.41 23.48
N GLY A 103 -7.00 -2.82 22.74
CA GLY A 103 -5.96 -3.75 23.18
C GLY A 103 -6.36 -5.23 23.13
N SER A 104 -7.58 -5.57 22.72
CA SER A 104 -8.00 -6.97 22.61
C SER A 104 -7.34 -7.65 21.40
N LYS A 105 -6.88 -8.88 21.62
CA LYS A 105 -6.13 -9.70 20.67
C LYS A 105 -7.02 -10.80 20.09
N TRP A 106 -6.95 -10.99 18.78
CA TRP A 106 -7.79 -11.94 18.06
C TRP A 106 -6.97 -12.72 17.03
N PRO A 107 -7.03 -14.06 17.04
CA PRO A 107 -6.48 -14.86 15.94
C PRO A 107 -7.12 -14.44 14.62
N ALA A 108 -6.30 -14.30 13.59
CA ALA A 108 -6.75 -13.94 12.25
C ALA A 108 -6.51 -15.07 11.25
N LYS A 109 -7.40 -15.17 10.27
CA LYS A 109 -7.28 -16.09 9.14
C LYS A 109 -7.05 -15.28 7.88
N LEU A 110 -6.12 -15.72 7.03
CA LEU A 110 -6.00 -15.19 5.68
C LEU A 110 -7.25 -15.58 4.88
N ILE A 111 -7.92 -14.58 4.32
CA ILE A 111 -9.08 -14.77 3.45
C ILE A 111 -8.64 -14.78 2.00
N GLY A 112 -7.79 -13.82 1.63
CA GLY A 112 -7.19 -13.79 0.31
C GLY A 112 -6.07 -12.76 0.22
N ALA A 113 -5.19 -12.95 -0.76
CA ALA A 113 -4.10 -12.03 -1.02
C ALA A 113 -3.94 -11.80 -2.53
N ASP A 114 -3.49 -10.60 -2.87
CA ASP A 114 -3.06 -10.21 -4.19
C ASP A 114 -1.64 -9.62 -4.12
N PRO A 115 -0.61 -10.45 -4.33
CA PRO A 115 0.77 -9.99 -4.34
C PRO A 115 1.02 -8.88 -5.37
N ASP A 116 0.32 -8.90 -6.51
CA ASP A 116 0.53 -7.96 -7.62
C ASP A 116 0.22 -6.50 -7.27
N ASN A 117 -0.67 -6.27 -6.30
CA ASN A 117 -1.01 -4.94 -5.79
C ASN A 117 -0.64 -4.78 -4.32
N ASP A 118 0.09 -5.76 -3.76
CA ASP A 118 0.47 -5.79 -2.35
C ASP A 118 -0.72 -5.62 -1.38
N LEU A 119 -1.86 -6.26 -1.68
CA LEU A 119 -3.05 -6.21 -0.83
C LEU A 119 -3.40 -7.58 -0.27
N ALA A 120 -3.89 -7.63 0.97
CA ALA A 120 -4.44 -8.83 1.56
C ALA A 120 -5.67 -8.49 2.43
N VAL A 121 -6.58 -9.46 2.50
CA VAL A 121 -7.70 -9.43 3.42
C VAL A 121 -7.52 -10.58 4.41
N ILE A 122 -7.53 -10.23 5.69
CA ILE A 122 -7.58 -11.19 6.80
C ILE A 122 -8.91 -11.03 7.53
N LYS A 123 -9.30 -12.03 8.32
CA LYS A 123 -10.52 -12.00 9.10
C LYS A 123 -10.28 -12.42 10.54
N ILE A 124 -10.91 -11.68 11.45
CA ILE A 124 -11.05 -12.02 12.86
C ILE A 124 -12.51 -12.30 13.22
N ASP A 125 -12.71 -12.97 14.36
CA ASP A 125 -14.03 -13.30 14.90
C ASP A 125 -14.31 -12.48 16.18
N ALA A 126 -14.18 -11.15 16.07
CA ALA A 126 -14.50 -10.21 17.14
C ALA A 126 -15.98 -9.77 17.10
N PRO A 127 -16.60 -9.41 18.24
CA PRO A 127 -17.96 -8.86 18.26
C PRO A 127 -18.08 -7.59 17.41
N ALA A 128 -19.17 -7.47 16.65
CA ALA A 128 -19.44 -6.31 15.79
C ALA A 128 -19.41 -4.96 16.54
N SER A 129 -19.72 -4.94 17.85
CA SER A 129 -19.63 -3.74 18.69
C SER A 129 -18.20 -3.19 18.84
N LYS A 130 -17.18 -4.05 18.69
CA LYS A 130 -15.75 -3.69 18.71
C LYS A 130 -15.21 -3.30 17.34
N LEU A 131 -15.95 -3.56 16.27
CA LEU A 131 -15.52 -3.31 14.90
C LEU A 131 -16.07 -1.98 14.42
N LYS A 132 -15.17 -1.09 14.01
CA LYS A 132 -15.50 0.22 13.44
C LYS A 132 -15.00 0.25 11.99
N PRO A 133 -15.87 0.01 11.00
CA PRO A 133 -15.46 0.07 9.60
C PRO A 133 -15.07 1.49 9.20
N LEU A 134 -13.91 1.64 8.58
CA LEU A 134 -13.47 2.91 8.05
C LEU A 134 -14.20 3.19 6.72
N PRO A 135 -14.74 4.40 6.48
CA PRO A 135 -15.36 4.76 5.19
C PRO A 135 -14.29 4.93 4.10
N TRP A 136 -14.66 4.62 2.86
CA TRP A 136 -13.73 4.63 1.72
C TRP A 136 -14.10 5.74 0.75
N SER A 137 -13.15 6.63 0.47
CA SER A 137 -13.35 7.75 -0.45
C SER A 137 -13.16 7.34 -1.92
N ASP A 138 -13.16 8.30 -2.82
CA ASP A 138 -12.86 8.12 -4.24
C ASP A 138 -11.47 8.68 -4.58
N SER A 139 -10.49 7.80 -4.76
CA SER A 139 -9.11 8.23 -5.03
C SER A 139 -8.91 8.86 -6.41
N GLN A 140 -9.89 8.81 -7.32
CA GLN A 140 -9.81 9.48 -8.63
C GLN A 140 -10.00 11.00 -8.53
N LYS A 141 -10.52 11.50 -7.39
CA LYS A 141 -10.77 12.93 -7.16
C LYS A 141 -9.63 13.63 -6.41
N LEU A 142 -8.55 12.90 -6.13
CA LEU A 142 -7.41 13.41 -5.39
C LEU A 142 -6.65 14.46 -6.19
N GLN A 143 -6.08 15.41 -5.48
CA GLN A 143 -5.27 16.49 -6.03
C GLN A 143 -3.98 16.64 -5.23
N VAL A 144 -2.89 16.90 -5.93
CA VAL A 144 -1.60 17.23 -5.30
C VAL A 144 -1.78 18.46 -4.39
N GLY A 145 -1.21 18.42 -3.19
CA GLY A 145 -1.32 19.46 -2.17
C GLY A 145 -2.44 19.24 -1.15
N GLN A 146 -3.34 18.27 -1.35
CA GLN A 146 -4.33 17.93 -0.33
C GLN A 146 -3.66 17.34 0.91
N LYS A 147 -4.11 17.77 2.10
CA LYS A 147 -3.68 17.22 3.38
C LYS A 147 -4.06 15.74 3.50
N VAL A 148 -3.17 14.96 4.08
CA VAL A 148 -3.39 13.55 4.39
C VAL A 148 -2.95 13.21 5.80
N LEU A 149 -3.57 12.16 6.35
CA LEU A 149 -3.25 11.60 7.66
C LEU A 149 -2.92 10.13 7.47
N ALA A 150 -1.74 9.70 7.88
CA ALA A 150 -1.38 8.29 7.94
C ALA A 150 -1.48 7.81 9.38
N ILE A 151 -2.25 6.74 9.59
CA ILE A 151 -2.40 6.12 10.91
C ILE A 151 -1.88 4.69 10.82
N GLY A 152 -1.04 4.30 11.76
CA GLY A 152 -0.61 2.93 11.93
C GLY A 152 -0.41 2.60 13.41
N ASN A 153 -0.27 1.32 13.74
CA ASN A 153 0.07 0.85 15.08
C ASN A 153 1.41 0.12 15.02
N PRO A 154 2.54 0.84 14.89
CA PRO A 154 3.84 0.22 14.82
C PRO A 154 4.14 -0.54 16.13
N PHE A 155 4.53 -1.82 16.00
CA PHE A 155 4.97 -2.68 17.11
C PHE A 155 3.92 -2.92 18.22
N GLY A 156 2.66 -2.55 18.00
CA GLY A 156 1.61 -2.68 19.02
C GLY A 156 1.77 -1.77 20.24
N LEU A 157 2.68 -0.78 20.17
CA LEU A 157 2.99 0.13 21.29
C LEU A 157 2.02 1.31 21.40
N GLY A 158 1.11 1.45 20.43
CA GLY A 158 0.15 2.54 20.34
C GLY A 158 -0.01 3.04 18.92
N LEU A 159 -1.19 3.57 18.61
CA LEU A 159 -1.44 4.18 17.32
C LEU A 159 -0.59 5.44 17.15
N THR A 160 0.10 5.52 16.02
CA THR A 160 0.89 6.67 15.59
C THR A 160 0.14 7.38 14.48
N LEU A 161 0.00 8.69 14.62
CA LEU A 161 -0.50 9.58 13.58
C LEU A 161 0.66 10.36 12.98
N THR A 162 0.76 10.38 11.66
CA THR A 162 1.59 11.32 10.93
C THR A 162 0.72 12.09 9.92
N THR A 163 1.11 13.32 9.64
CA THR A 163 0.39 14.19 8.70
C THR A 163 1.34 14.65 7.61
N GLY A 164 0.77 15.01 6.46
CA GLY A 164 1.49 15.52 5.31
C GLY A 164 0.52 15.93 4.22
N ILE A 165 0.97 15.91 2.98
CA ILE A 165 0.18 16.18 1.79
C ILE A 165 0.33 15.08 0.74
N ILE A 166 -0.57 15.09 -0.26
CA ILE A 166 -0.36 14.38 -1.52
C ILE A 166 0.74 15.11 -2.29
N SER A 167 1.89 14.47 -2.45
CA SER A 167 3.04 15.02 -3.19
C SER A 167 2.97 14.71 -4.70
N SER A 168 2.37 13.58 -5.08
CA SER A 168 2.21 13.16 -6.48
C SER A 168 1.16 12.05 -6.61
N LEU A 169 0.65 11.84 -7.82
CA LEU A 169 -0.36 10.82 -8.16
C LEU A 169 0.06 10.11 -9.46
N GLY A 170 -0.43 8.89 -9.69
CA GLY A 170 -0.27 8.20 -10.98
C GLY A 170 1.10 7.59 -11.24
N ARG A 171 1.96 7.47 -10.22
CA ARG A 171 3.29 6.88 -10.40
C ARG A 171 3.21 5.35 -10.35
N THR A 172 4.07 4.69 -11.12
CA THR A 172 4.37 3.27 -10.91
C THR A 172 5.65 3.15 -10.08
N ILE A 173 5.61 2.36 -9.02
CA ILE A 173 6.78 2.08 -8.16
C ILE A 173 7.08 0.59 -8.12
N ARG A 174 8.28 0.24 -7.67
CA ARG A 174 8.60 -1.11 -7.22
C ARG A 174 8.57 -1.12 -5.70
N SER A 175 7.78 -2.02 -5.11
CA SER A 175 7.76 -2.26 -3.67
C SER A 175 9.09 -2.85 -3.20
N GLU A 176 9.33 -2.87 -1.89
CA GLU A 176 10.56 -3.43 -1.29
C GLU A 176 10.78 -4.92 -1.66
N VAL A 177 9.70 -5.65 -1.93
CA VAL A 177 9.74 -7.05 -2.37
C VAL A 177 9.76 -7.20 -3.90
N GLY A 178 10.04 -6.11 -4.62
CA GLY A 178 10.22 -6.07 -6.07
C GLY A 178 8.93 -6.06 -6.90
N THR A 179 7.76 -5.95 -6.26
CA THR A 179 6.48 -5.97 -6.98
C THR A 179 6.16 -4.59 -7.52
N GLN A 180 5.78 -4.52 -8.80
CA GLN A 180 5.37 -3.27 -9.43
C GLN A 180 3.96 -2.89 -8.99
N ILE A 181 3.82 -1.74 -8.33
CA ILE A 181 2.55 -1.18 -7.87
C ILE A 181 2.27 0.05 -8.71
N GLU A 182 1.16 0.02 -9.43
CA GLU A 182 0.72 1.07 -10.34
C GLU A 182 -0.12 2.12 -9.62
N ASP A 183 -0.15 3.34 -10.19
CA ASP A 183 -1.05 4.43 -9.79
C ASP A 183 -0.93 4.83 -8.31
N VAL A 184 0.25 4.73 -7.70
CA VAL A 184 0.40 5.01 -6.26
C VAL A 184 0.17 6.49 -5.93
N ILE A 185 -0.36 6.72 -4.74
CA ILE A 185 -0.41 8.03 -4.10
C ILE A 185 0.94 8.25 -3.42
N GLN A 186 1.66 9.30 -3.78
CA GLN A 186 2.87 9.70 -3.07
C GLN A 186 2.53 10.74 -2.01
N THR A 187 3.11 10.61 -0.82
CA THR A 187 2.96 11.55 0.28
C THR A 187 4.28 11.81 1.00
N ASP A 188 4.40 12.98 1.62
CA ASP A 188 5.47 13.33 2.55
C ASP A 188 5.10 13.07 4.02
N ALA A 189 3.87 12.60 4.29
CA ALA A 189 3.51 12.08 5.60
C ALA A 189 4.46 10.93 5.95
N SER A 190 5.01 10.95 7.16
CA SER A 190 6.00 9.96 7.58
C SER A 190 5.39 8.55 7.61
N ILE A 191 5.80 7.71 6.66
CA ILE A 191 5.49 6.29 6.61
C ILE A 191 6.76 5.55 7.04
N ASN A 192 6.70 4.74 8.09
CA ASN A 192 7.82 3.95 8.58
C ASN A 192 7.36 2.49 8.78
N PRO A 193 8.28 1.53 8.96
CA PRO A 193 7.92 0.16 9.33
C PRO A 193 6.91 0.14 10.48
N GLY A 194 5.82 -0.60 10.27
CA GLY A 194 4.66 -0.64 11.17
C GLY A 194 3.44 0.15 10.69
N ASN A 195 3.59 1.16 9.83
CA ASN A 195 2.46 1.83 9.16
C ASN A 195 1.91 1.04 7.96
N SER A 196 2.70 0.14 7.38
CA SER A 196 2.30 -0.68 6.22
C SER A 196 1.01 -1.44 6.50
N GLY A 197 0.05 -1.33 5.59
CA GLY A 197 -1.30 -1.89 5.68
C GLY A 197 -2.30 -0.98 6.39
N GLY A 198 -1.83 0.06 7.09
CA GLY A 198 -2.67 1.07 7.71
C GLY A 198 -3.23 2.07 6.69
N PRO A 199 -4.27 2.84 7.06
CA PRO A 199 -4.90 3.76 6.13
C PRO A 199 -4.12 5.05 5.93
N LEU A 200 -4.18 5.57 4.70
CA LEU A 200 -3.98 6.98 4.37
C LEU A 200 -5.38 7.64 4.26
N LEU A 201 -5.61 8.71 5.01
CA LEU A 201 -6.91 9.37 5.13
C LEU A 201 -6.91 10.77 4.51
N SER A 202 -8.05 11.18 3.97
CA SER A 202 -8.32 12.58 3.61
C SER A 202 -8.65 13.44 4.83
N SER A 203 -8.77 14.75 4.63
CA SER A 203 -9.29 15.70 5.62
C SER A 203 -10.73 15.43 6.10
N ASP A 204 -11.46 14.52 5.45
CA ASP A 204 -12.81 14.08 5.85
C ASP A 204 -12.79 12.82 6.73
N GLY A 205 -11.59 12.22 6.90
CA GLY A 205 -11.39 10.97 7.65
C GLY A 205 -11.79 9.73 6.87
N GLU A 206 -11.90 9.83 5.55
CA GLU A 206 -12.16 8.70 4.67
C GLU A 206 -10.85 8.12 4.15
N MET A 207 -10.79 6.80 4.00
CA MET A 207 -9.63 6.13 3.42
C MET A 207 -9.48 6.51 1.95
N ILE A 208 -8.33 7.07 1.60
CA ILE A 208 -7.94 7.38 0.22
C ILE A 208 -6.85 6.44 -0.30
N GLY A 209 -6.13 5.75 0.59
CA GLY A 209 -5.17 4.72 0.23
C GLY A 209 -4.73 3.84 1.39
N ILE A 210 -3.88 2.87 1.08
CA ILE A 210 -3.28 1.91 2.00
C ILE A 210 -1.77 2.11 1.98
N ASN A 211 -1.19 2.55 3.09
CA ASN A 211 0.25 2.79 3.21
C ASN A 211 0.99 1.49 2.91
N THR A 212 1.97 1.49 1.99
CA THR A 212 2.65 0.24 1.55
C THR A 212 4.16 0.32 1.67
N ALA A 213 4.78 1.35 1.11
CA ALA A 213 6.22 1.37 0.87
C ALA A 213 6.77 2.78 1.05
N ILE A 214 8.08 2.85 1.23
CA ILE A 214 8.86 4.08 1.19
C ILE A 214 9.98 3.96 0.17
N LEU A 215 10.38 5.09 -0.42
CA LEU A 215 11.68 5.16 -1.07
C LEU A 215 12.71 5.52 -0.01
N SER A 216 13.54 4.57 0.41
CA SER A 216 14.55 4.82 1.43
C SER A 216 15.89 4.13 1.16
N PRO A 217 17.02 4.86 1.16
CA PRO A 217 18.35 4.26 1.18
C PRO A 217 18.69 3.54 2.49
N THR A 218 18.03 3.90 3.60
CA THR A 218 18.37 3.46 4.97
C THR A 218 17.29 2.60 5.61
N GLY A 219 16.13 2.46 4.98
CA GLY A 219 14.94 1.83 5.55
C GLY A 219 14.07 2.75 6.44
N ALA A 220 14.42 4.04 6.54
CA ALA A 220 13.64 5.06 7.26
C ALA A 220 13.02 6.09 6.30
N SER A 221 11.90 6.70 6.69
CA SER A 221 11.27 7.76 5.90
C SER A 221 12.23 8.93 5.65
N VAL A 222 12.32 9.34 4.38
CA VAL A 222 12.98 10.59 3.96
C VAL A 222 11.97 11.60 3.38
N GLY A 223 10.68 11.44 3.72
CA GLY A 223 9.59 12.25 3.18
C GLY A 223 9.07 11.79 1.81
N ILE A 224 9.31 10.52 1.45
CA ILE A 224 8.80 9.90 0.22
C ILE A 224 8.13 8.57 0.58
N GLY A 225 6.85 8.67 0.95
CA GLY A 225 5.98 7.53 1.23
C GLY A 225 5.01 7.26 0.08
N PHE A 226 4.55 6.02 -0.02
CA PHE A 226 3.59 5.57 -1.02
C PHE A 226 2.42 4.81 -0.41
N ALA A 227 1.24 5.06 -0.96
CA ALA A 227 0.02 4.34 -0.65
C ALA A 227 -0.65 3.80 -1.92
N ILE A 228 -1.20 2.58 -1.82
CA ILE A 228 -2.05 2.00 -2.87
C ILE A 228 -3.39 2.74 -2.84
N PRO A 229 -3.91 3.25 -3.96
CA PRO A 229 -5.18 3.97 -3.96
C PRO A 229 -6.34 3.11 -3.48
N VAL A 230 -7.28 3.72 -2.75
CA VAL A 230 -8.45 3.00 -2.23
C VAL A 230 -9.32 2.42 -3.35
N ASN A 231 -9.37 3.03 -4.54
CA ASN A 231 -10.10 2.46 -5.68
C ASN A 231 -9.47 1.16 -6.20
N THR A 232 -8.16 0.97 -6.05
CA THR A 232 -7.52 -0.33 -6.33
C THR A 232 -8.02 -1.38 -5.35
N ALA A 233 -8.10 -1.05 -4.05
CA ALA A 233 -8.71 -1.93 -3.06
C ALA A 233 -10.20 -2.20 -3.33
N LYS A 234 -10.98 -1.21 -3.79
CA LYS A 234 -12.42 -1.38 -4.14
C LYS A 234 -12.63 -2.45 -5.21
N ARG A 235 -11.73 -2.51 -6.19
CA ARG A 235 -11.77 -3.54 -7.23
C ARG A 235 -11.35 -4.91 -6.69
N ILE A 236 -10.30 -4.96 -5.86
CA ILE A 236 -9.62 -6.21 -5.48
C ILE A 236 -10.31 -6.93 -4.31
N VAL A 237 -10.71 -6.20 -3.27
CA VAL A 237 -11.23 -6.77 -2.02
C VAL A 237 -12.42 -7.71 -2.22
N PRO A 238 -13.42 -7.42 -3.08
CA PRO A 238 -14.51 -8.36 -3.36
C PRO A 238 -14.03 -9.72 -3.90
N HIS A 239 -12.99 -9.73 -4.74
CA HIS A 239 -12.40 -10.97 -5.26
C HIS A 239 -11.63 -11.73 -4.18
N LEU A 240 -10.87 -11.01 -3.34
CA LEU A 240 -10.17 -11.63 -2.21
C LEU A 240 -11.15 -12.28 -1.24
N ILE A 241 -12.26 -11.62 -0.91
CA ILE A 241 -13.27 -12.16 0.00
C ILE A 241 -14.00 -13.36 -0.61
N SER A 242 -14.33 -13.33 -1.91
CA SER A 242 -15.14 -14.37 -2.55
C SER A 242 -14.35 -15.59 -3.03
N LYS A 243 -13.13 -15.39 -3.55
CA LYS A 243 -12.31 -16.44 -4.18
C LYS A 243 -11.00 -16.71 -3.44
N GLY A 244 -10.56 -15.80 -2.59
CA GLY A 244 -9.25 -15.83 -1.94
C GLY A 244 -8.08 -15.28 -2.79
N TYR A 245 -8.34 -14.89 -4.04
CA TYR A 245 -7.31 -14.37 -4.95
C TYR A 245 -7.93 -13.54 -6.08
N VAL A 246 -7.10 -12.78 -6.80
CA VAL A 246 -7.50 -12.04 -8.01
C VAL A 246 -7.06 -12.81 -9.26
N SER A 247 -8.01 -13.02 -10.17
CA SER A 247 -7.75 -13.63 -11.48
C SER A 247 -7.25 -12.56 -12.45
N TYR A 248 -6.11 -12.80 -13.09
CA TYR A 248 -5.53 -11.88 -14.09
C TYR A 248 -5.54 -12.50 -15.49
N PRO A 249 -5.85 -11.72 -16.53
CA PRO A 249 -5.63 -12.13 -17.91
C PRO A 249 -4.13 -12.37 -18.13
N TYR A 250 -3.82 -13.40 -18.91
CA TYR A 250 -2.47 -13.92 -19.03
C TYR A 250 -2.14 -14.28 -20.47
N VAL A 251 -0.99 -13.77 -20.93
CA VAL A 251 -0.42 -14.06 -22.25
C VAL A 251 0.37 -15.36 -22.24
N GLY A 252 0.92 -15.83 -21.12
CA GLY A 252 1.78 -17.02 -21.14
C GLY A 252 3.23 -16.74 -21.55
N ALA A 253 3.71 -15.51 -21.37
CA ALA A 253 5.05 -15.11 -21.75
C ALA A 253 5.68 -14.18 -20.71
N THR A 254 6.98 -14.36 -20.49
CA THR A 254 7.84 -13.41 -19.78
C THR A 254 8.41 -12.44 -20.79
N VAL A 255 8.29 -11.14 -20.52
CA VAL A 255 8.76 -10.08 -21.40
C VAL A 255 9.77 -9.19 -20.70
N GLN A 256 10.68 -8.61 -21.47
CA GLN A 256 11.65 -7.64 -20.98
C GLN A 256 11.53 -6.31 -21.74
N PRO A 257 11.87 -5.18 -21.09
CA PRO A 257 11.93 -3.89 -21.75
C PRO A 257 13.01 -3.89 -22.83
N LEU A 258 12.73 -3.19 -23.93
CA LEU A 258 13.64 -3.07 -25.05
C LEU A 258 14.27 -1.67 -25.06
N PHE A 259 15.49 -1.55 -24.53
CA PHE A 259 16.20 -0.28 -24.47
C PHE A 259 16.83 0.09 -25.82
N PRO A 260 16.99 1.39 -26.14
CA PRO A 260 17.58 1.84 -27.41
C PRO A 260 18.95 1.22 -27.73
N GLN A 261 19.77 0.96 -26.72
CA GLN A 261 21.07 0.32 -26.89
C GLN A 261 20.94 -1.13 -27.38
N ILE A 262 19.95 -1.87 -26.88
CA ILE A 262 19.68 -3.26 -27.28
C ILE A 262 19.15 -3.29 -28.72
N ILE A 263 18.24 -2.37 -29.06
CA ILE A 263 17.70 -2.22 -30.42
C ILE A 263 18.84 -2.02 -31.43
N LYS A 264 19.73 -1.07 -31.15
CA LYS A 264 20.89 -0.78 -32.00
C LYS A 264 21.86 -1.96 -32.08
N LEU A 265 22.17 -2.59 -30.94
CA LEU A 265 23.06 -3.74 -30.87
C LEU A 265 22.54 -4.92 -31.71
N LEU A 266 21.25 -5.17 -31.65
CA LEU A 266 20.59 -6.27 -32.35
C LEU A 266 20.11 -5.90 -33.76
N LYS A 267 20.25 -4.63 -34.17
CA LYS A 267 19.75 -4.07 -35.44
C LYS A 267 18.28 -4.40 -35.69
N LEU A 268 17.45 -4.24 -34.66
CA LEU A 268 16.01 -4.50 -34.78
C LEU A 268 15.33 -3.36 -35.54
N ASP A 269 14.43 -3.71 -36.45
CA ASP A 269 13.63 -2.75 -37.24
C ASP A 269 12.38 -2.27 -36.46
N VAL A 270 12.61 -1.85 -35.21
CA VAL A 270 11.60 -1.29 -34.31
C VAL A 270 12.27 -0.27 -33.39
N GLU A 271 11.52 0.75 -32.98
CA GLU A 271 12.03 1.76 -32.03
C GLU A 271 11.70 1.43 -30.57
N LYS A 272 10.69 0.59 -30.36
CA LYS A 272 10.07 0.32 -29.06
C LYS A 272 9.28 -0.98 -29.08
N GLY A 273 8.93 -1.49 -27.90
CA GLY A 273 8.18 -2.73 -27.76
C GLY A 273 8.63 -3.56 -26.56
N ALA A 274 7.99 -4.72 -26.42
CA ALA A 274 8.30 -5.69 -25.37
C ALA A 274 8.87 -6.97 -26.00
N MET A 275 10.10 -7.33 -25.63
CA MET A 275 10.74 -8.54 -26.16
C MET A 275 10.33 -9.75 -25.33
N VAL A 276 9.87 -10.81 -26.00
CA VAL A 276 9.53 -12.08 -25.38
C VAL A 276 10.82 -12.84 -25.06
N VAL A 277 10.98 -13.20 -23.79
CA VAL A 277 12.17 -13.88 -23.27
C VAL A 277 11.89 -15.36 -23.06
N GLU A 278 10.78 -15.66 -22.41
CA GLU A 278 10.38 -17.02 -22.08
C GLU A 278 8.90 -17.20 -22.40
N ILE A 279 8.52 -18.41 -22.78
CA ILE A 279 7.15 -18.80 -23.02
C ILE A 279 6.81 -19.94 -22.08
N THR A 280 5.67 -19.81 -21.43
CA THR A 280 5.12 -20.87 -20.57
C THR A 280 4.59 -22.01 -21.44
N PRO A 281 5.17 -23.22 -21.34
CA PRO A 281 4.75 -24.35 -22.16
C PRO A 281 3.25 -24.66 -22.00
N GLY A 282 2.56 -24.89 -23.11
CA GLY A 282 1.11 -25.13 -23.14
C GLY A 282 0.25 -23.90 -22.80
N GLY A 283 0.86 -22.75 -22.52
CA GLY A 283 0.18 -21.49 -22.25
C GLY A 283 -0.34 -20.81 -23.52
N PRO A 284 -1.02 -19.65 -23.39
CA PRO A 284 -1.60 -18.94 -24.53
C PRO A 284 -0.59 -18.53 -25.59
N ALA A 285 0.57 -18.01 -25.19
CA ALA A 285 1.65 -17.60 -26.09
C ALA A 285 2.20 -18.77 -26.90
N ASP A 286 2.40 -19.92 -26.24
CA ASP A 286 2.88 -21.14 -26.88
C ASP A 286 1.88 -21.62 -27.95
N LYS A 287 0.59 -21.69 -27.59
CA LYS A 287 -0.50 -22.07 -28.50
C LYS A 287 -0.66 -21.10 -29.67
N ALA A 288 -0.45 -19.81 -29.45
CA ALA A 288 -0.46 -18.79 -30.49
C ALA A 288 0.81 -18.80 -31.36
N GLY A 289 1.82 -19.59 -30.99
CA GLY A 289 3.06 -19.72 -31.73
C GLY A 289 4.02 -18.54 -31.57
N LEU A 290 3.93 -17.77 -30.47
CA LEU A 290 4.98 -16.83 -30.07
C LEU A 290 6.30 -17.57 -29.87
N LYS A 291 7.42 -16.86 -29.97
CA LYS A 291 8.77 -17.40 -29.75
C LYS A 291 9.52 -16.59 -28.68
N GLY A 292 10.05 -17.30 -27.69
CA GLY A 292 10.94 -16.76 -26.67
C GLY A 292 12.36 -16.60 -27.18
N GLY A 293 13.20 -16.00 -26.35
CA GLY A 293 14.61 -15.81 -26.65
C GLY A 293 15.36 -17.13 -26.77
N ASN A 294 16.36 -17.14 -27.63
CA ASN A 294 17.11 -18.35 -28.00
C ASN A 294 18.63 -18.23 -27.76
N ARG A 295 19.10 -17.05 -27.35
CA ARG A 295 20.52 -16.81 -27.04
C ARG A 295 20.67 -15.70 -26.02
N GLN A 296 21.83 -15.65 -25.37
CA GLN A 296 22.22 -14.55 -24.51
C GLN A 296 23.22 -13.64 -25.21
N VAL A 297 23.11 -12.33 -24.99
CA VAL A 297 24.10 -11.35 -25.44
C VAL A 297 24.51 -10.47 -24.26
N GLN A 298 25.76 -10.03 -24.28
CA GLN A 298 26.28 -9.11 -23.28
C GLN A 298 25.94 -7.66 -23.67
N ALA A 299 25.26 -6.95 -22.78
CA ALA A 299 24.96 -5.53 -22.91
C ALA A 299 25.58 -4.78 -21.72
N GLY A 300 26.80 -4.29 -21.88
CA GLY A 300 27.59 -3.75 -20.76
C GLY A 300 27.94 -4.86 -19.75
N ASN A 301 27.53 -4.69 -18.50
CA ASN A 301 27.84 -5.62 -17.41
C ASN A 301 26.74 -6.67 -17.17
N ILE A 302 25.70 -6.73 -18.02
CA ILE A 302 24.59 -7.67 -17.87
C ILE A 302 24.49 -8.61 -19.09
N LEU A 303 24.11 -9.86 -18.82
CA LEU A 303 23.68 -10.80 -19.84
C LEU A 303 22.18 -10.67 -20.01
N ILE A 304 21.73 -10.50 -21.25
CA ILE A 304 20.32 -10.40 -21.60
C ILE A 304 19.96 -11.50 -22.58
N THR A 305 18.81 -12.14 -22.37
CA THR A 305 18.26 -13.12 -23.30
C THR A 305 17.58 -12.40 -24.46
N VAL A 306 17.86 -12.81 -25.69
CA VAL A 306 17.40 -12.16 -26.92
C VAL A 306 17.01 -13.19 -27.98
N GLY A 307 16.48 -12.72 -29.11
CA GLY A 307 16.11 -13.55 -30.26
C GLY A 307 14.67 -14.08 -30.23
N GLY A 308 13.88 -13.64 -29.26
CA GLY A 308 12.43 -13.84 -29.24
C GLY A 308 11.70 -12.76 -30.03
N ASP A 309 10.38 -12.92 -30.11
CA ASP A 309 9.51 -11.95 -30.76
C ASP A 309 9.52 -10.61 -30.01
N VAL A 310 9.38 -9.50 -30.75
CA VAL A 310 9.12 -8.20 -30.14
C VAL A 310 7.66 -7.82 -30.37
N ILE A 311 6.88 -7.70 -29.30
CA ILE A 311 5.50 -7.26 -29.36
C ILE A 311 5.49 -5.73 -29.45
N THR A 312 4.91 -5.20 -30.52
CA THR A 312 4.83 -3.75 -30.79
C THR A 312 3.41 -3.20 -30.68
N GLN A 313 2.39 -4.06 -30.70
CA GLN A 313 0.99 -3.66 -30.59
C GLN A 313 0.14 -4.77 -29.99
N VAL A 314 -0.89 -4.40 -29.23
CA VAL A 314 -2.00 -5.25 -28.82
C VAL A 314 -3.29 -4.64 -29.37
N ASP A 315 -3.99 -5.37 -30.24
CA ASP A 315 -5.12 -4.89 -31.03
C ASP A 315 -4.76 -3.61 -31.80
N GLN A 316 -5.27 -2.46 -31.39
CA GLN A 316 -4.98 -1.13 -31.97
C GLN A 316 -4.07 -0.27 -31.08
N LYS A 317 -3.67 -0.78 -29.91
CA LYS A 317 -2.89 -0.02 -28.92
C LYS A 317 -1.41 -0.35 -29.06
N GLU A 318 -0.62 0.69 -29.26
CA GLU A 318 0.83 0.58 -29.37
C GLU A 318 1.48 0.17 -28.05
N VAL A 319 2.45 -0.73 -28.12
CA VAL A 319 3.25 -1.19 -26.98
C VAL A 319 4.59 -0.46 -27.02
N LYS A 320 4.80 0.47 -26.08
CA LYS A 320 6.05 1.22 -25.97
C LYS A 320 7.14 0.42 -25.26
N ASP A 321 6.75 -0.37 -24.27
CA ASP A 321 7.66 -1.18 -23.47
C ASP A 321 6.90 -2.36 -22.84
N ALA A 322 7.61 -3.13 -22.01
CA ALA A 322 7.04 -4.25 -21.27
C ALA A 322 5.93 -3.83 -20.28
N GLU A 323 6.01 -2.63 -19.70
CA GLU A 323 5.03 -2.14 -18.74
C GLU A 323 3.71 -1.79 -19.43
N GLU A 324 3.77 -1.09 -20.56
CA GLU A 324 2.59 -0.78 -21.37
C GLU A 324 1.90 -2.06 -21.89
N LEU A 325 2.68 -3.10 -22.24
CA LEU A 325 2.10 -4.41 -22.58
C LEU A 325 1.35 -5.01 -21.40
N ILE A 326 1.98 -5.10 -20.22
CA ILE A 326 1.37 -5.69 -19.02
C ILE A 326 0.08 -4.93 -18.66
N LYS A 327 0.13 -3.60 -18.64
CA LYS A 327 -1.03 -2.74 -18.38
C LYS A 327 -2.14 -2.99 -19.40
N THR A 328 -1.82 -3.01 -20.69
CA THR A 328 -2.79 -3.23 -21.75
C THR A 328 -3.46 -4.60 -21.66
N ILE A 329 -2.71 -5.64 -21.26
CA ILE A 329 -3.29 -6.97 -21.03
C ILE A 329 -4.17 -6.96 -19.77
N ARG A 330 -3.78 -6.27 -18.69
CA ARG A 330 -4.58 -6.14 -17.46
C ARG A 330 -5.94 -5.44 -17.68
N GLU A 331 -6.04 -4.60 -18.72
CA GLU A 331 -7.29 -3.95 -19.14
C GLU A 331 -8.26 -4.89 -19.89
N LYS A 332 -7.85 -6.12 -20.21
CA LYS A 332 -8.64 -7.13 -20.93
C LYS A 332 -9.29 -8.13 -19.98
N ASN A 333 -10.20 -8.95 -20.51
CA ASN A 333 -10.83 -10.03 -19.78
C ASN A 333 -10.16 -11.37 -20.08
N ILE A 334 -10.25 -12.30 -19.12
CA ILE A 334 -9.92 -13.70 -19.34
C ILE A 334 -10.89 -14.27 -20.39
N GLY A 335 -10.36 -14.93 -21.42
CA GLY A 335 -11.11 -15.44 -22.57
C GLY A 335 -11.13 -14.51 -23.77
N ASP A 336 -10.72 -13.24 -23.63
CA ASP A 336 -10.61 -12.32 -24.77
C ASP A 336 -9.56 -12.82 -25.76
N THR A 337 -9.85 -12.69 -27.05
CA THR A 337 -8.86 -12.92 -28.11
C THR A 337 -8.28 -11.58 -28.56
N VAL A 338 -6.98 -11.41 -28.37
CA VAL A 338 -6.23 -10.22 -28.77
C VAL A 338 -5.39 -10.50 -30.01
N VAL A 339 -5.14 -9.46 -30.79
CA VAL A 339 -4.20 -9.50 -31.92
C VAL A 339 -2.89 -8.86 -31.50
N LEU A 340 -1.82 -9.65 -31.43
CA LEU A 340 -0.48 -9.16 -31.16
C LEU A 340 0.23 -8.87 -32.49
N LYS A 341 0.63 -7.61 -32.71
CA LYS A 341 1.58 -7.29 -33.77
C LYS A 341 2.99 -7.52 -33.24
N ILE A 342 3.74 -8.37 -33.94
CA ILE A 342 5.09 -8.76 -33.55
C ILE A 342 6.10 -8.50 -34.64
N LEU A 343 7.35 -8.23 -34.26
CA LEU A 343 8.53 -8.35 -35.11
C LEU A 343 9.17 -9.72 -34.89
N ARG A 344 9.29 -10.50 -35.98
CA ARG A 344 10.02 -11.77 -36.01
C ARG A 344 10.85 -11.86 -37.29
N ASP A 345 12.14 -12.11 -37.15
CA ASP A 345 13.08 -12.22 -38.28
C ASP A 345 13.04 -11.00 -39.22
N GLY A 346 12.93 -9.80 -38.64
CA GLY A 346 12.84 -8.54 -39.39
C GLY A 346 11.51 -8.32 -40.12
N LYS A 347 10.50 -9.18 -39.91
CA LYS A 347 9.17 -9.04 -40.53
C LYS A 347 8.10 -8.84 -39.47
N THR A 348 7.18 -7.94 -39.77
CA THR A 348 5.98 -7.74 -38.97
C THR A 348 4.98 -8.89 -39.21
N ARG A 349 4.39 -9.43 -38.16
CA ARG A 349 3.34 -10.46 -38.21
C ARG A 349 2.25 -10.16 -37.20
N ASP A 350 1.03 -10.56 -37.51
CA ASP A 350 -0.09 -10.50 -36.57
C ASP A 350 -0.37 -11.91 -36.05
N LEU A 351 -0.42 -12.07 -34.72
CA LEU A 351 -0.77 -13.32 -34.04
C LEU A 351 -2.05 -13.14 -33.23
N ARG A 352 -2.99 -14.06 -33.39
CA ARG A 352 -4.18 -14.12 -32.53
C ARG A 352 -3.88 -14.97 -31.30
N LEU A 353 -4.18 -14.43 -30.13
CA LEU A 353 -3.95 -15.10 -28.85
C LEU A 353 -5.19 -14.94 -27.97
N THR A 354 -5.70 -16.06 -27.45
CA THR A 354 -6.81 -16.05 -26.49
C THR A 354 -6.25 -16.03 -25.07
N LEU A 355 -6.52 -14.97 -24.33
CA LEU A 355 -6.07 -14.78 -22.96
C LEU A 355 -6.68 -15.82 -22.03
N GLN A 356 -5.85 -16.36 -21.14
CA GLN A 356 -6.29 -17.30 -20.11
C GLN A 356 -6.11 -16.70 -18.73
N GLU A 357 -6.64 -17.39 -17.71
CA GLU A 357 -6.36 -17.03 -16.33
C GLU A 357 -4.89 -17.33 -16.02
N ARG A 358 -4.20 -16.39 -15.38
CA ARG A 358 -2.81 -16.58 -14.94
C ARG A 358 -2.73 -17.75 -13.95
N PRO A 359 -1.80 -18.70 -14.13
CA PRO A 359 -1.59 -19.79 -13.18
C PRO A 359 -1.30 -19.27 -11.75
N LYS A 360 -1.86 -19.93 -10.73
CA LYS A 360 -1.71 -19.52 -9.32
C LYS A 360 -0.28 -19.60 -8.81
N ASN A 361 0.51 -20.52 -9.35
CA ASN A 361 1.92 -20.75 -9.03
C ASN A 361 2.86 -19.98 -9.96
N PHE A 362 2.36 -18.98 -10.71
CA PHE A 362 3.19 -18.16 -11.57
C PHE A 362 4.25 -17.43 -10.75
N ARG A 363 5.52 -17.80 -10.97
CA ARG A 363 6.67 -17.05 -10.46
C ARG A 363 7.00 -15.97 -11.49
N ARG A 364 7.02 -14.72 -11.04
CA ARG A 364 7.47 -13.58 -11.85
C ARG A 364 8.95 -13.65 -12.13
#